data_AF-A0A0X8JHP8-F1
#
_entry.id   AF-A0A0X8JHP8-F1
#
_cell.length_a   1.000
_cell.length_b   1.000
_cell.length_c   1.000
_cell.angle_alpha   90.00
_cell.angle_beta   90.00
_cell.angle_gamma   90.00
#
_symmetry.space_group_name_H-M   'P 1'
#
loop_
_entity.id
_entity.type
_entity.pdbx_description
1 polymer ?
#
loop_
_entity_poly.entity_id
_entity_poly.type
_entity_poly.pdbx_seq_one_letter_code
_entity_poly.pdbx_strand_id
1 'polypeptide(L)'
;MKKLFVFRAVCCALALTITLTEARSMDETQTLNARQRGIVTIAAFTANGDLEKLKPALHDGLEAGLTVNEIKEVLVQLYAYTGFPRSLNGIGVFMAVLDERKARGIRDEEGREPSPLPANLDRDAYGARVRAELAGWKSIPAPSGYQLFTPAIDAFLKQHLFADIFARDNLDHQSRELATIAALAAMPGLGAQLRFHLGAAMNTGLSPAQLRDFIAVLDAGVGKKEAVEAGKVLDAVLAARSGQAR
;
A
#
# COMPACT_ATOMS: atom_id res chain seq x y z
N MET A 1 -34.75 -49.60 14.79
CA MET A 1 -34.89 -48.24 14.23
C MET A 1 -34.25 -47.25 15.20
N LYS A 2 -33.01 -46.76 14.96
CA LYS A 2 -32.38 -45.64 15.70
C LYS A 2 -30.98 -45.21 15.17
N LYS A 3 -30.37 -45.94 14.22
CA LYS A 3 -29.02 -45.62 13.71
C LYS A 3 -28.95 -44.79 12.40
N LEU A 4 -30.07 -44.40 11.80
CA LEU A 4 -30.08 -43.75 10.48
C LEU A 4 -30.17 -42.21 10.50
N PHE A 5 -30.40 -41.59 11.67
CA PHE A 5 -30.57 -40.12 11.76
C PHE A 5 -29.27 -39.33 11.98
N VAL A 6 -28.18 -39.97 12.41
CA VAL A 6 -26.92 -39.27 12.74
C VAL A 6 -26.09 -38.95 11.49
N PHE A 7 -26.23 -39.72 10.40
CA PHE A 7 -25.39 -39.56 9.21
C PHE A 7 -25.76 -38.34 8.34
N ARG A 8 -27.03 -37.88 8.38
CA ARG A 8 -27.48 -36.70 7.62
C ARG A 8 -27.05 -35.37 8.26
N ALA A 9 -26.95 -35.29 9.58
CA ALA A 9 -26.54 -34.07 10.28
C ALA A 9 -25.05 -33.75 10.08
N VAL A 10 -24.19 -34.78 10.02
CA VAL A 10 -22.73 -34.61 9.83
C VAL A 10 -22.38 -34.13 8.42
N CYS A 11 -23.07 -34.63 7.38
CA CYS A 11 -22.85 -34.16 6.00
C CYS A 11 -23.32 -32.72 5.77
N CYS A 12 -24.43 -32.29 6.39
CA CYS A 12 -24.87 -30.90 6.32
C CYS A 12 -23.93 -29.94 7.06
N ALA A 13 -23.39 -30.34 8.22
CA ALA A 13 -22.43 -29.52 8.97
C ALA A 13 -21.09 -29.37 8.20
N LEU A 14 -20.59 -30.45 7.58
CA LEU A 14 -19.37 -30.42 6.76
C LEU A 14 -19.55 -29.55 5.50
N ALA A 15 -20.69 -29.65 4.83
CA ALA A 15 -21.01 -28.83 3.67
C ALA A 15 -21.14 -27.35 4.02
N LEU A 16 -21.74 -27.02 5.18
CA LEU A 16 -21.86 -25.64 5.66
C LEU A 16 -20.49 -25.03 6.02
N THR A 17 -19.57 -25.83 6.58
CA THR A 17 -18.22 -25.36 6.90
C THR A 17 -17.37 -25.14 5.66
N ILE A 18 -17.49 -26.00 4.64
CA ILE A 18 -16.75 -25.86 3.38
C ILE A 18 -17.20 -24.60 2.62
N THR A 19 -18.50 -24.35 2.53
CA THR A 19 -19.02 -23.15 1.83
C THR A 19 -18.66 -21.84 2.55
N LEU A 20 -18.62 -21.83 3.88
CA LEU A 20 -18.19 -20.67 4.66
C LEU A 20 -16.68 -20.40 4.50
N THR A 21 -15.85 -21.45 4.45
CA THR A 21 -14.41 -21.31 4.20
C THR A 21 -14.13 -20.81 2.78
N GLU A 22 -14.80 -21.37 1.77
CA GLU A 22 -14.66 -20.90 0.39
C GLU A 22 -15.16 -19.47 0.22
N ALA A 23 -16.33 -19.12 0.75
CA ALA A 23 -16.85 -17.74 0.69
C ALA A 23 -15.93 -16.72 1.38
N ARG A 24 -15.34 -17.09 2.53
CA ARG A 24 -14.37 -16.25 3.25
C ARG A 24 -13.06 -16.09 2.47
N SER A 25 -12.60 -17.16 1.81
CA SER A 25 -11.40 -17.10 0.94
C SER A 25 -11.64 -16.33 -0.36
N MET A 26 -12.87 -16.37 -0.91
CA MET A 26 -13.25 -15.61 -2.09
C MET A 26 -13.31 -14.11 -1.81
N ASP A 27 -13.79 -13.70 -0.63
CA ASP A 27 -13.89 -12.29 -0.22
C ASP A 27 -12.51 -11.64 -0.04
N GLU A 28 -11.56 -12.36 0.58
CA GLU A 28 -10.17 -11.89 0.80
C GLU A 28 -9.37 -11.66 -0.50
N THR A 29 -9.74 -12.31 -1.61
CA THR A 29 -9.07 -12.13 -2.91
C THR A 29 -9.66 -11.00 -3.77
N GLN A 30 -10.86 -10.50 -3.42
CA GLN A 30 -11.60 -9.54 -4.24
C GLN A 30 -11.54 -8.10 -3.73
N THR A 31 -11.33 -7.89 -2.43
CA THR A 31 -11.34 -6.55 -1.83
C THR A 31 -10.11 -6.29 -0.97
N LEU A 32 -9.83 -5.00 -0.73
CA LEU A 32 -8.84 -4.57 0.25
C LEU A 32 -9.40 -4.81 1.66
N ASN A 33 -8.57 -5.40 2.52
CA ASN A 33 -8.91 -5.54 3.93
C ASN A 33 -8.88 -4.18 4.65
N ALA A 34 -9.39 -4.14 5.89
CA ALA A 34 -9.50 -2.89 6.65
C ALA A 34 -8.15 -2.17 6.84
N ARG A 35 -7.05 -2.91 7.09
CA ARG A 35 -5.71 -2.35 7.23
C ARG A 35 -5.24 -1.69 5.94
N GLN A 36 -5.42 -2.36 4.81
CA GLN A 36 -5.10 -1.83 3.48
C GLN A 36 -5.91 -0.58 3.15
N ARG A 37 -7.22 -0.56 3.46
CA ARG A 37 -8.06 0.63 3.28
C ARG A 37 -7.57 1.82 4.13
N GLY A 38 -7.13 1.56 5.37
CA GLY A 38 -6.50 2.56 6.23
C GLY A 38 -5.21 3.14 5.62
N ILE A 39 -4.35 2.30 5.05
CA ILE A 39 -3.14 2.75 4.35
C ILE A 39 -3.50 3.70 3.19
N VAL A 40 -4.53 3.36 2.41
CA VAL A 40 -4.97 4.18 1.27
C VAL A 40 -5.39 5.58 1.72
N THR A 41 -6.25 5.70 2.73
CA THR A 41 -6.75 7.00 3.17
C THR A 41 -5.69 7.83 3.88
N ILE A 42 -4.86 7.23 4.75
CA ILE A 42 -3.73 7.90 5.39
C ILE A 42 -2.77 8.48 4.36
N ALA A 43 -2.39 7.68 3.35
CA ALA A 43 -1.45 8.12 2.32
C ALA A 43 -2.03 9.20 1.41
N ALA A 44 -3.30 9.06 1.00
CA ALA A 44 -3.97 10.03 0.16
C ALA A 44 -4.13 11.40 0.85
N PHE A 45 -4.58 11.44 2.11
CA PHE A 45 -4.77 12.70 2.83
C PHE A 45 -3.46 13.37 3.23
N THR A 46 -2.42 12.58 3.52
CA THR A 46 -1.06 13.13 3.68
C THR A 46 -0.59 13.78 2.38
N ALA A 47 -0.83 13.14 1.23
CA ALA A 47 -0.36 13.60 -0.07
C ALA A 47 -1.08 14.85 -0.59
N ASN A 48 -2.40 14.94 -0.41
CA ASN A 48 -3.18 16.12 -0.84
C ASN A 48 -3.15 17.25 0.21
N GLY A 49 -2.70 16.98 1.44
CA GLY A 49 -2.58 17.96 2.52
C GLY A 49 -3.88 18.22 3.28
N ASP A 50 -4.89 17.36 3.14
CA ASP A 50 -6.15 17.44 3.88
C ASP A 50 -5.97 16.89 5.31
N LEU A 51 -5.42 17.72 6.19
CA LEU A 51 -5.13 17.33 7.58
C LEU A 51 -6.38 17.05 8.40
N GLU A 52 -7.49 17.71 8.09
CA GLU A 52 -8.79 17.51 8.74
C GLU A 52 -9.33 16.10 8.49
N LYS A 53 -9.16 15.57 7.27
CA LYS A 53 -9.50 14.18 6.96
C LYS A 53 -8.40 13.17 7.32
N LEU A 54 -7.13 13.60 7.38
CA LEU A 54 -6.04 12.73 7.80
C LEU A 54 -6.22 12.25 9.25
N LYS A 55 -6.63 13.15 10.16
CA LYS A 55 -6.82 12.82 11.58
C LYS A 55 -7.79 11.64 11.81
N PRO A 56 -9.04 11.64 11.31
CA PRO A 56 -9.92 10.49 11.45
C PRO A 56 -9.39 9.26 10.71
N ALA A 57 -8.76 9.41 9.53
CA ALA A 57 -8.15 8.27 8.82
C ALA A 57 -7.05 7.57 9.64
N LEU A 58 -6.27 8.30 10.43
CA LEU A 58 -5.28 7.74 11.34
C LEU A 58 -5.93 6.99 12.52
N HIS A 59 -7.03 7.50 13.07
CA HIS A 59 -7.81 6.75 14.05
C HIS A 59 -8.34 5.45 13.45
N ASP A 60 -8.97 5.51 12.28
CA ASP A 60 -9.53 4.36 11.59
C ASP A 60 -8.46 3.33 11.24
N GLY A 61 -7.27 3.77 10.83
CA GLY A 61 -6.12 2.91 10.57
C GLY A 61 -5.68 2.11 11.81
N LEU A 62 -5.58 2.76 12.96
CA LEU A 62 -5.26 2.10 14.24
C LEU A 62 -6.37 1.13 14.67
N GLU A 63 -7.65 1.52 14.55
CA GLU A 63 -8.79 0.63 14.84
C GLU A 63 -8.87 -0.56 13.88
N ALA A 64 -8.42 -0.40 12.64
CA ALA A 64 -8.30 -1.47 11.66
C ALA A 64 -7.13 -2.43 11.95
N GLY A 65 -6.29 -2.13 12.94
CA GLY A 65 -5.15 -2.94 13.34
C GLY A 65 -3.84 -2.63 12.60
N LEU A 66 -3.69 -1.42 12.04
CA LEU A 66 -2.35 -0.93 11.72
C LEU A 66 -1.61 -0.62 13.03
N THR A 67 -0.36 -1.05 13.11
CA THR A 67 0.51 -0.69 14.23
C THR A 67 1.02 0.74 14.09
N VAL A 68 1.48 1.31 15.20
CA VAL A 68 2.10 2.64 15.22
C VAL A 68 3.28 2.71 14.25
N ASN A 69 4.14 1.69 14.27
CA ASN A 69 5.32 1.63 13.42
C ASN A 69 4.98 1.44 11.93
N GLU A 70 3.92 0.73 11.58
CA GLU A 70 3.47 0.64 10.18
C GLU A 70 2.98 2.00 9.63
N ILE A 71 2.22 2.75 10.43
CA ILE A 71 1.79 4.11 10.04
C ILE A 71 2.99 5.04 9.93
N LYS A 72 3.97 4.96 10.86
CA LYS A 72 5.24 5.70 10.74
C LYS A 72 5.94 5.38 9.42
N GLU A 73 6.02 4.12 9.00
CA GLU A 73 6.65 3.74 7.72
C GLU A 73 5.92 4.32 6.50
N VAL A 74 4.58 4.36 6.51
CA VAL A 74 3.80 5.06 5.49
C VAL A 74 4.18 6.54 5.45
N LEU A 75 4.14 7.23 6.58
CA LEU A 75 4.43 8.67 6.64
C LEU A 75 5.89 9.00 6.29
N VAL A 76 6.84 8.16 6.70
CA VAL A 76 8.26 8.27 6.36
C VAL A 76 8.46 8.13 4.86
N GLN A 77 7.87 7.13 4.19
CA GLN A 77 8.10 7.01 2.74
C GLN A 77 7.49 8.18 1.96
N LEU A 78 6.38 8.75 2.45
CA LEU A 78 5.62 9.74 1.70
C LEU A 78 6.41 11.02 1.41
N TYR A 79 7.43 11.37 2.20
CA TYR A 79 8.24 12.55 1.87
C TYR A 79 8.85 12.45 0.46
N ALA A 80 9.19 11.24 -0.01
CA ALA A 80 9.77 11.02 -1.33
C ALA A 80 8.77 11.24 -2.48
N TYR A 81 7.47 11.16 -2.20
CA TYR A 81 6.39 11.31 -3.17
C TYR A 81 5.69 12.66 -3.07
N THR A 82 5.54 13.19 -1.85
CA THR A 82 4.71 14.35 -1.55
C THR A 82 5.51 15.57 -1.08
N GLY A 83 6.83 15.39 -0.91
CA GLY A 83 7.75 16.37 -0.31
C GLY A 83 7.78 16.33 1.21
N PHE A 84 8.92 16.76 1.78
CA PHE A 84 9.15 16.86 3.23
C PHE A 84 8.00 17.55 4.00
N PRO A 85 7.50 18.73 3.60
CA PRO A 85 6.51 19.45 4.40
C PRO A 85 5.23 18.65 4.64
N ARG A 86 4.72 17.94 3.62
CA ARG A 86 3.48 17.17 3.75
C ARG A 86 3.65 15.94 4.64
N SER A 87 4.77 15.23 4.50
CA SER A 87 5.10 14.10 5.38
C SER A 87 5.26 14.56 6.84
N LEU A 88 5.99 15.65 7.08
CA LEU A 88 6.17 16.21 8.43
C LEU A 88 4.84 16.67 9.05
N ASN A 89 3.96 17.30 8.27
CA ASN A 89 2.62 17.65 8.74
C ASN A 89 1.82 16.40 9.12
N GLY A 90 1.87 15.35 8.30
CA GLY A 90 1.20 14.08 8.60
C GLY A 90 1.74 13.40 9.87
N ILE A 91 3.06 13.44 10.08
CA ILE A 91 3.69 12.98 11.33
C ILE A 91 3.17 13.79 12.53
N GLY A 92 3.07 15.12 12.41
CA GLY A 92 2.52 15.97 13.46
C GLY A 92 1.07 15.63 13.82
N VAL A 93 0.22 15.39 12.82
CA VAL A 93 -1.17 14.92 13.05
C VAL A 93 -1.18 13.57 13.74
N PHE A 94 -0.31 12.64 13.33
CA PHE A 94 -0.24 11.32 13.93
C PHE A 94 0.22 11.33 15.39
N MET A 95 1.19 12.19 15.73
CA MET A 95 1.57 12.42 17.12
C MET A 95 0.37 12.88 17.96
N ALA A 96 -0.41 13.86 17.47
CA ALA A 96 -1.60 14.33 18.16
C ALA A 96 -2.67 13.24 18.33
N VAL A 97 -2.86 12.39 17.31
CA VAL A 97 -3.78 11.24 17.38
C VAL A 97 -3.36 10.25 18.48
N LEU A 98 -2.08 9.91 18.59
CA LEU A 98 -1.58 9.01 19.62
C LEU A 98 -1.72 9.62 21.02
N ASP A 99 -1.44 10.91 21.18
CA ASP A 99 -1.64 11.62 22.45
C ASP A 99 -3.11 11.62 22.88
N GLU A 100 -4.04 11.87 21.96
CA GLU A 100 -5.48 11.82 22.22
C GLU A 100 -5.97 10.43 22.59
N ARG A 101 -5.51 9.39 21.88
CA ARG A 101 -5.85 7.99 22.18
C ARG A 101 -5.32 7.60 23.55
N LYS A 102 -4.07 7.94 23.87
CA LYS A 102 -3.46 7.73 25.18
C LYS A 102 -4.20 8.46 26.30
N ALA A 103 -4.62 9.71 26.09
CA ALA A 103 -5.42 10.47 27.06
C ALA A 103 -6.78 9.82 27.36
N ARG A 104 -7.34 9.06 26.40
CA ARG A 104 -8.55 8.24 26.57
C ARG A 104 -8.28 6.85 27.16
N GLY A 105 -7.03 6.55 27.53
CA GLY A 105 -6.63 5.24 28.08
C GLY A 105 -6.48 4.14 27.03
N ILE A 106 -6.53 4.47 25.74
CA ILE A 106 -6.29 3.53 24.64
C ILE A 106 -4.78 3.34 24.49
N ARG A 107 -4.34 2.08 24.42
CA ARG A 107 -2.94 1.72 24.14
C ARG A 107 -2.87 1.05 22.77
N ASP A 108 -2.34 1.78 21.80
CA ASP A 108 -2.10 1.26 20.46
C ASP A 108 -0.92 0.29 20.41
N GLU A 109 -0.98 -0.68 19.51
CA GLU A 109 0.12 -1.62 19.28
C GLU A 109 1.28 -0.90 18.60
N GLU A 110 2.45 -0.86 19.24
CA GLU A 110 3.62 -0.14 18.70
C GLU A 110 4.09 -0.76 17.37
N GLY A 111 4.03 -2.09 17.24
CA GLY A 111 4.60 -2.82 16.10
C GLY A 111 6.12 -2.94 16.17
N ARG A 112 6.70 -3.69 15.22
CA ARG A 112 8.15 -3.95 15.21
C ARG A 112 8.95 -2.80 14.57
N GLU A 113 10.15 -2.60 15.07
CA GLU A 113 11.17 -1.78 14.41
C GLU A 113 11.71 -2.50 13.15
N PRO A 114 12.25 -1.78 12.16
CA PRO A 114 12.90 -2.41 11.02
C PRO A 114 14.17 -3.14 11.45
N SER A 115 14.48 -4.24 10.76
CA SER A 115 15.75 -4.93 10.94
C SER A 115 16.94 -4.03 10.56
N PRO A 116 18.09 -4.12 11.26
CA PRO A 116 19.28 -3.38 10.87
C PRO A 116 19.79 -3.84 9.51
N LEU A 117 20.24 -2.90 8.68
CA LEU A 117 20.87 -3.22 7.39
C LEU A 117 22.34 -3.61 7.59
N PRO A 118 22.91 -4.46 6.71
CA PRO A 118 24.34 -4.76 6.74
C PRO A 118 25.20 -3.50 6.62
N ALA A 119 26.23 -3.37 7.45
CA ALA A 119 27.10 -2.19 7.46
C ALA A 119 27.86 -1.96 6.14
N ASN A 120 28.12 -3.04 5.40
CA ASN A 120 28.80 -3.03 4.10
C ASN A 120 27.83 -3.21 2.92
N LEU A 121 26.54 -2.87 3.09
CA LEU A 121 25.55 -2.99 2.04
C LEU A 121 25.95 -2.12 0.83
N ASP A 122 26.10 -2.75 -0.34
CA ASP A 122 26.12 -2.02 -1.60
C ASP A 122 24.72 -1.48 -1.87
N ARG A 123 24.53 -0.22 -1.52
CA ARG A 123 23.24 0.47 -1.57
C ARG A 123 22.76 0.67 -3.01
N ASP A 124 23.69 0.84 -3.95
CA ASP A 124 23.35 1.04 -5.36
C ASP A 124 22.82 -0.26 -5.94
N ALA A 125 23.55 -1.37 -5.74
CA ALA A 125 23.14 -2.70 -6.19
C ALA A 125 21.85 -3.17 -5.50
N TYR A 126 21.72 -2.95 -4.19
CA TYR A 126 20.50 -3.29 -3.45
C TYR A 126 19.29 -2.52 -3.99
N GLY A 127 19.43 -1.20 -4.15
CA GLY A 127 18.36 -0.36 -4.67
C GLY A 127 17.95 -0.71 -6.09
N ALA A 128 18.92 -1.01 -6.95
CA ALA A 128 18.67 -1.50 -8.30
C ALA A 128 17.89 -2.82 -8.30
N ARG A 129 18.23 -3.75 -7.41
CA ARG A 129 17.53 -5.03 -7.25
C ARG A 129 16.08 -4.83 -6.81
N VAL A 130 15.83 -4.06 -5.75
CA VAL A 130 14.47 -3.77 -5.27
C VAL A 130 13.63 -3.12 -6.37
N ARG A 131 14.18 -2.12 -7.08
CA ARG A 131 13.49 -1.50 -8.21
C ARG A 131 13.13 -2.49 -9.32
N ALA A 132 14.05 -3.40 -9.66
CA ALA A 132 13.81 -4.43 -10.66
C ALA A 132 12.71 -5.40 -10.21
N GLU A 133 12.75 -5.87 -8.97
CA GLU A 133 11.76 -6.76 -8.37
C GLU A 133 10.35 -6.14 -8.42
N LEU A 134 10.20 -4.89 -7.95
CA LEU A 134 8.93 -4.15 -8.00
C LEU A 134 8.42 -3.96 -9.44
N ALA A 135 9.33 -3.70 -10.38
CA ALA A 135 8.97 -3.54 -11.79
C ALA A 135 8.66 -4.88 -12.50
N GLY A 136 8.92 -6.03 -11.86
CA GLY A 136 8.79 -7.35 -12.49
C GLY A 136 9.90 -7.62 -13.51
N TRP A 137 11.09 -7.04 -13.32
CA TRP A 137 12.25 -7.17 -14.19
C TRP A 137 13.32 -8.03 -13.54
N LYS A 138 14.11 -8.74 -14.36
CA LYS A 138 15.31 -9.45 -13.89
C LYS A 138 16.42 -8.49 -13.42
N SER A 139 16.50 -7.33 -14.05
CA SER A 139 17.44 -6.25 -13.74
C SER A 139 16.87 -4.93 -14.26
N ILE A 140 17.30 -3.80 -13.68
CA ILE A 140 16.94 -2.49 -14.23
C ILE A 140 17.57 -2.29 -15.62
N PRO A 141 16.89 -1.58 -16.54
CA PRO A 141 17.49 -1.17 -17.81
C PRO A 141 18.64 -0.17 -17.58
N ALA A 142 19.46 0.02 -18.61
CA ALA A 142 20.49 1.06 -18.59
C ALA A 142 19.87 2.45 -18.33
N PRO A 143 20.58 3.34 -17.60
CA PRO A 143 20.09 4.69 -17.34
C PRO A 143 19.69 5.42 -18.64
N SER A 144 18.58 6.15 -18.59
CA SER A 144 18.08 6.91 -19.74
C SER A 144 17.41 8.21 -19.31
N GLY A 145 17.24 9.13 -20.27
CA GLY A 145 16.51 10.38 -20.07
C GLY A 145 17.03 11.18 -18.86
N TYR A 146 16.14 11.41 -17.89
CA TYR A 146 16.46 12.18 -16.69
C TYR A 146 17.59 11.57 -15.85
N GLN A 147 17.82 10.25 -15.92
CA GLN A 147 18.89 9.59 -15.16
C GLN A 147 20.27 9.94 -15.74
N LEU A 148 20.37 10.11 -17.06
CA LEU A 148 21.61 10.56 -17.70
C LEU A 148 21.79 12.08 -17.57
N PHE A 149 20.68 12.83 -17.62
CA PHE A 149 20.70 14.28 -17.49
C PHE A 149 21.05 14.73 -16.05
N THR A 150 20.48 14.06 -15.05
CA THR A 150 20.69 14.36 -13.63
C THR A 150 21.08 13.09 -12.87
N PRO A 151 22.32 12.57 -12.98
CA PRO A 151 22.72 11.29 -12.37
C PRO A 151 22.46 11.18 -10.86
N ALA A 152 22.48 12.30 -10.13
CA ALA A 152 22.16 12.35 -8.71
C ALA A 152 20.76 11.78 -8.39
N ILE A 153 19.78 11.94 -9.28
CA ILE A 153 18.43 11.41 -9.05
C ILE A 153 18.39 9.89 -9.11
N ASP A 154 19.21 9.26 -9.96
CA ASP A 154 19.32 7.80 -10.03
C ASP A 154 19.98 7.25 -8.75
N ALA A 155 20.99 7.95 -8.25
CA ALA A 155 21.60 7.63 -6.96
C ALA A 155 20.59 7.76 -5.80
N PHE A 156 19.79 8.83 -5.75
CA PHE A 156 18.76 8.99 -4.72
C PHE A 156 17.66 7.92 -4.82
N LEU A 157 17.23 7.56 -6.02
CA LEU A 157 16.28 6.47 -6.20
C LEU A 157 16.86 5.15 -5.66
N LYS A 158 18.06 4.75 -6.06
CA LYS A 158 18.63 3.46 -5.63
C LYS A 158 19.06 3.48 -4.16
N GLN A 159 19.91 4.42 -3.79
CA GLN A 159 20.61 4.39 -2.51
C GLN A 159 19.79 4.92 -1.34
N HIS A 160 18.86 5.83 -1.61
CA HIS A 160 18.02 6.42 -0.57
C HIS A 160 16.60 5.83 -0.60
N LEU A 161 15.85 6.01 -1.69
CA LEU A 161 14.48 5.48 -1.75
C LEU A 161 14.46 3.95 -1.61
N PHE A 162 15.19 3.22 -2.45
CA PHE A 162 15.11 1.76 -2.44
C PHE A 162 15.97 1.10 -1.34
N ALA A 163 17.15 1.66 -1.02
CA ALA A 163 18.06 1.06 -0.04
C ALA A 163 17.97 1.63 1.40
N ASP A 164 17.33 2.80 1.64
CA ASP A 164 16.95 3.21 3.00
C ASP A 164 15.47 2.93 3.28
N ILE A 165 14.56 3.39 2.44
CA ILE A 165 13.13 3.41 2.78
C ILE A 165 12.50 2.05 2.50
N PHE A 166 12.61 1.53 1.28
CA PHE A 166 12.04 0.21 0.92
C PHE A 166 12.82 -0.97 1.51
N ALA A 167 14.03 -0.72 2.02
CA ALA A 167 14.83 -1.71 2.74
C ALA A 167 14.34 -1.95 4.19
N ARG A 168 13.56 -1.01 4.75
CA ARG A 168 12.94 -1.15 6.07
C ARG A 168 11.83 -2.18 5.98
N ASP A 169 12.08 -3.33 6.59
CA ASP A 169 11.24 -4.51 6.41
C ASP A 169 9.96 -4.51 7.25
N ASN A 170 9.80 -3.57 8.19
CA ASN A 170 8.63 -3.44 9.09
C ASN A 170 7.34 -2.95 8.42
N LEU A 171 7.39 -2.63 7.12
CA LEU A 171 6.22 -2.51 6.26
C LEU A 171 6.54 -3.19 4.92
N ASP A 172 5.71 -4.15 4.51
CA ASP A 172 5.95 -4.94 3.30
C ASP A 172 5.82 -4.10 2.02
N HIS A 173 6.41 -4.59 0.92
CA HIS A 173 6.39 -3.91 -0.37
C HIS A 173 4.99 -3.75 -0.96
N GLN A 174 4.06 -4.66 -0.65
CA GLN A 174 2.67 -4.54 -1.11
C GLN A 174 1.98 -3.33 -0.49
N SER A 175 2.16 -3.15 0.82
CA SER A 175 1.66 -2.04 1.62
C SER A 175 2.33 -0.72 1.23
N ARG A 176 3.65 -0.73 0.97
CA ARG A 176 4.38 0.43 0.46
C ARG A 176 3.88 0.86 -0.92
N GLU A 177 3.68 -0.08 -1.84
CA GLU A 177 3.11 0.24 -3.15
C GLU A 177 1.66 0.73 -3.05
N LEU A 178 0.85 0.17 -2.14
CA LEU A 178 -0.51 0.64 -1.89
C LEU A 178 -0.53 2.10 -1.39
N ALA A 179 0.35 2.46 -0.45
CA ALA A 179 0.53 3.84 0.00
C ALA A 179 1.01 4.75 -1.15
N THR A 180 1.93 4.27 -1.99
CA THR A 180 2.44 5.03 -3.13
C THR A 180 1.34 5.33 -4.15
N ILE A 181 0.57 4.33 -4.59
CA ILE A 181 -0.51 4.57 -5.57
C ILE A 181 -1.60 5.48 -5.00
N ALA A 182 -1.89 5.41 -3.69
CA ALA A 182 -2.83 6.30 -3.02
C ALA A 182 -2.35 7.76 -3.03
N ALA A 183 -1.08 7.99 -2.69
CA ALA A 183 -0.48 9.32 -2.71
C ALA A 183 -0.44 9.93 -4.12
N LEU A 184 -0.04 9.12 -5.11
CA LEU A 184 0.02 9.55 -6.51
C LEU A 184 -1.38 9.84 -7.10
N ALA A 185 -2.39 9.05 -6.72
CA ALA A 185 -3.77 9.28 -7.14
C ALA A 185 -4.37 10.56 -6.52
N ALA A 186 -3.91 10.96 -5.34
CA ALA A 186 -4.39 12.14 -4.61
C ALA A 186 -3.73 13.46 -5.06
N MET A 187 -2.79 13.43 -6.03
CA MET A 187 -2.11 14.62 -6.54
C MET A 187 -2.22 14.73 -8.06
N PRO A 188 -2.46 15.94 -8.61
CA PRO A 188 -2.59 16.12 -10.05
C PRO A 188 -1.25 15.97 -10.78
N GLY A 189 -1.30 15.52 -12.05
CA GLY A 189 -0.14 15.53 -12.95
C GLY A 189 0.81 14.34 -12.84
N LEU A 190 0.47 13.31 -12.06
CA LEU A 190 1.35 12.17 -11.77
C LEU A 190 0.92 10.85 -12.44
N GLY A 191 0.12 10.93 -13.51
CA GLY A 191 -0.46 9.75 -14.17
C GLY A 191 0.57 8.74 -14.69
N ALA A 192 1.73 9.20 -15.15
CA ALA A 192 2.81 8.31 -15.62
C ALA A 192 3.43 7.49 -14.47
N GLN A 193 3.66 8.12 -13.32
CA GLN A 193 4.15 7.48 -12.11
C GLN A 193 3.09 6.54 -11.53
N LEU A 194 1.83 6.98 -11.47
CA LEU A 194 0.72 6.14 -11.02
C LEU A 194 0.59 4.88 -11.89
N ARG A 195 0.75 5.00 -13.21
CA ARG A 195 0.75 3.85 -14.13
C ARG A 195 1.85 2.84 -13.80
N PHE A 196 3.07 3.31 -13.53
CA PHE A 196 4.18 2.45 -13.14
C PHE A 196 3.87 1.74 -11.81
N HIS A 197 3.46 2.49 -10.79
CA HIS A 197 3.22 1.96 -9.45
C HIS A 197 1.98 1.08 -9.35
N LEU A 198 0.94 1.27 -10.18
CA LEU A 198 -0.16 0.30 -10.29
C LEU A 198 0.34 -1.04 -10.86
N GLY A 199 1.27 -1.01 -11.82
CA GLY A 199 1.94 -2.22 -12.29
C GLY A 199 2.78 -2.89 -11.19
N ALA A 200 3.53 -2.09 -10.43
CA ALA A 200 4.36 -2.59 -9.32
C ALA A 200 3.51 -3.17 -8.18
N ALA A 201 2.41 -2.52 -7.81
CA ALA A 201 1.42 -3.00 -6.86
C ALA A 201 0.86 -4.39 -7.25
N MET A 202 0.64 -4.65 -8.53
CA MET A 202 0.23 -5.98 -8.97
C MET A 202 1.39 -7.00 -8.91
N ASN A 203 2.63 -6.58 -9.13
CA ASN A 203 3.80 -7.47 -9.00
C ASN A 203 4.07 -7.87 -7.54
N THR A 204 3.65 -7.05 -6.58
CA THR A 204 3.68 -7.39 -5.14
C THR A 204 2.47 -8.21 -4.69
N GLY A 205 1.57 -8.58 -5.61
CA GLY A 205 0.48 -9.52 -5.38
C GLY A 205 -0.92 -8.92 -5.30
N LEU A 206 -1.11 -7.60 -5.45
CA LEU A 206 -2.47 -7.03 -5.49
C LEU A 206 -3.21 -7.47 -6.76
N SER A 207 -4.42 -7.99 -6.56
CA SER A 207 -5.28 -8.45 -7.66
C SER A 207 -5.92 -7.28 -8.42
N PRO A 208 -6.35 -7.48 -9.68
CA PRO A 208 -7.17 -6.50 -10.39
C PRO A 208 -8.42 -6.09 -9.59
N ALA A 209 -9.05 -7.03 -8.88
CA ALA A 209 -10.23 -6.77 -8.07
C ALA A 209 -9.90 -5.86 -6.86
N GLN A 210 -8.79 -6.12 -6.16
CA GLN A 210 -8.30 -5.25 -5.09
C GLN A 210 -7.96 -3.86 -5.59
N LEU A 211 -7.40 -3.72 -6.80
CA LEU A 211 -7.14 -2.41 -7.40
C LEU A 211 -8.43 -1.69 -7.84
N ARG A 212 -9.50 -2.41 -8.20
CA ARG A 212 -10.83 -1.80 -8.39
C ARG A 212 -11.41 -1.31 -7.07
N ASP A 213 -11.26 -2.09 -6.02
CA ASP A 213 -11.70 -1.69 -4.69
C ASP A 213 -10.88 -0.52 -4.13
N PHE A 214 -9.58 -0.42 -4.45
CA PHE A 214 -8.77 0.78 -4.23
C PHE A 214 -9.42 2.04 -4.84
N ILE A 215 -9.92 1.96 -6.08
CA ILE A 215 -10.64 3.08 -6.71
C ILE A 215 -11.94 3.40 -5.95
N ALA A 216 -12.65 2.39 -5.46
CA ALA A 216 -13.85 2.59 -4.65
C ALA A 216 -13.55 3.28 -3.31
N VAL A 217 -12.42 2.95 -2.66
CA VAL A 217 -11.95 3.63 -1.44
C VAL A 217 -11.63 5.09 -1.72
N LEU A 218 -10.97 5.40 -2.86
CA LEU A 218 -10.72 6.79 -3.26
C LEU A 218 -12.02 7.56 -3.47
N ASP A 219 -13.02 6.96 -4.15
CA ASP A 219 -14.30 7.62 -4.43
C ASP A 219 -15.06 7.94 -3.14
N ALA A 220 -15.10 6.99 -2.21
CA ALA A 220 -15.82 7.11 -0.95
C ALA A 220 -15.15 8.05 0.05
N GLY A 221 -13.82 8.01 0.17
CA GLY A 221 -13.09 8.75 1.21
C GLY A 221 -12.40 10.02 0.72
N VAL A 222 -11.69 9.93 -0.40
CA VAL A 222 -10.75 10.97 -0.84
C VAL A 222 -11.47 11.99 -1.72
N GLY A 223 -12.01 11.53 -2.85
CA GLY A 223 -12.75 12.35 -3.78
C GLY A 223 -13.04 11.65 -5.11
N LYS A 224 -14.19 11.97 -5.69
CA LYS A 224 -14.66 11.41 -6.96
C LYS A 224 -13.72 11.71 -8.13
N LYS A 225 -13.07 12.88 -8.12
CA LYS A 225 -12.15 13.28 -9.19
C LYS A 225 -10.91 12.39 -9.19
N GLU A 226 -10.31 12.19 -8.02
CA GLU A 226 -9.14 11.35 -7.79
C GLU A 226 -9.44 9.91 -8.22
N ALA A 227 -10.60 9.37 -7.82
CA ALA A 227 -11.04 8.04 -8.20
C ALA A 227 -11.22 7.88 -9.71
N VAL A 228 -11.87 8.84 -10.39
CA VAL A 228 -12.08 8.79 -11.84
C VAL A 228 -10.75 8.82 -12.60
N GLU A 229 -9.83 9.72 -12.23
CA GLU A 229 -8.54 9.82 -12.91
C GLU A 229 -7.67 8.59 -12.65
N ALA A 230 -7.60 8.09 -11.42
CA ALA A 230 -6.89 6.86 -11.10
C ALA A 230 -7.51 5.64 -11.80
N GLY A 231 -8.84 5.59 -11.91
CA GLY A 231 -9.56 4.52 -12.61
C GLY A 231 -9.20 4.42 -14.08
N LYS A 232 -9.10 5.56 -14.79
CA LYS A 232 -8.63 5.60 -16.19
C LYS A 232 -7.22 5.04 -16.34
N VAL A 233 -6.32 5.38 -15.41
CA VAL A 233 -4.94 4.87 -15.44
C VAL A 233 -4.92 3.36 -15.18
N LEU A 234 -5.71 2.87 -14.22
CA LEU A 234 -5.86 1.44 -13.94
C LEU A 234 -6.40 0.67 -15.14
N ASP A 235 -7.42 1.19 -15.83
CA ASP A 235 -7.97 0.58 -17.05
C ASP A 235 -6.87 0.37 -18.11
N ALA A 236 -6.03 1.38 -18.33
CA ALA A 236 -4.92 1.29 -19.27
C ALA A 236 -3.86 0.25 -18.84
N VAL A 237 -3.57 0.13 -17.54
CA VAL A 237 -2.64 -0.89 -17.00
C VAL A 237 -3.20 -2.31 -17.22
N LEU A 238 -4.47 -2.53 -16.88
CA LEU A 238 -5.11 -3.84 -17.02
C LEU A 238 -5.24 -4.27 -18.49
N ALA A 239 -5.57 -3.34 -19.38
CA ALA A 239 -5.62 -3.59 -20.81
C ALA A 239 -4.24 -4.01 -21.36
N ALA A 240 -3.18 -3.28 -20.99
CA ALA A 240 -1.82 -3.60 -21.41
C ALA A 240 -1.34 -4.98 -20.94
N ARG A 241 -1.68 -5.37 -19.70
CA ARG A 241 -1.33 -6.69 -19.14
C ARG A 241 -2.09 -7.83 -19.78
N SER A 242 -3.37 -7.63 -20.08
CA SER A 242 -4.19 -8.64 -20.76
C SER A 242 -3.70 -8.90 -22.19
N GLY A 243 -3.13 -7.88 -22.84
CA GLY A 243 -2.52 -7.99 -24.17
C GLY A 243 -1.14 -8.66 -24.18
N GLN A 244 -0.42 -8.71 -23.05
CA GLN A 244 0.87 -9.40 -22.92
C GLN A 244 0.74 -10.89 -22.58
N ALA A 245 -0.45 -11.32 -22.15
CA ALA A 245 -0.76 -12.72 -21.81
C ALA A 245 -1.28 -13.54 -23.01
N ARG A 246 -1.29 -12.96 -24.22
CA ARG A 246 -1.63 -13.62 -25.50
C ARG A 246 -0.39 -13.63 -26.40
#